data_AF-A0A8T5FCV0-F1
#
_entry.id   AF-A0A8T5FCV0-F1
#
_cell.length_a   1.000
_cell.length_b   1.000
_cell.length_c   1.000
_cell.angle_alpha   90.00
_cell.angle_beta   90.00
_cell.angle_gamma   90.00
#
_symmetry.space_group_name_H-M   'P 1'
#
loop_
_entity.id
_entity.type
_entity.pdbx_description
1 polymer ?
#
loop_
_entity_poly.entity_id
_entity_poly.type
_entity_poly.pdbx_seq_one_letter_code
_entity_poly.pdbx_strand_id
1 'polypeptide(L)'
;MTTSIIELENHIFSLLRNYKTVTREYVIKTLGCKPNNLNTIIKKYKKTKDNPTGLIKVSKDKNSDHPSRHIYSLEVSSFETLHESNKSHLESMLKMIDLYLKNLKELKKQKPLFENVIKTEHGIQSKIPRIKVKNNLNGIGLILDNIYQTSFLITYYKSLNQIPATWIKQADKDQERCMKAYSDIIKKLRTVVGRKKLHQKALESQLFHHQMVMRRLELPSI
;
A
#
# COMPACT_ATOMS: atom_id res chain seq x y z
N MET A 1 10.29 -2.51 27.15
CA MET A 1 9.38 -3.17 26.19
C MET A 1 9.86 -2.87 24.78
N THR A 2 10.12 -3.87 23.95
CA THR A 2 10.41 -3.67 22.53
C THR A 2 9.11 -3.43 21.78
N THR A 3 8.71 -2.16 21.65
CA THR A 3 7.65 -1.73 20.73
C THR A 3 7.96 -2.25 19.33
N SER A 4 7.02 -2.94 18.70
CA SER A 4 7.21 -3.42 17.33
C SER A 4 7.47 -2.24 16.38
N ILE A 5 8.19 -2.46 15.27
CA ILE A 5 8.45 -1.40 14.29
C ILE A 5 7.14 -0.77 13.77
N ILE A 6 6.09 -1.59 13.64
CA ILE A 6 4.76 -1.15 13.18
C ILE A 6 4.09 -0.24 14.22
N GLU A 7 4.14 -0.59 15.51
CA GLU A 7 3.60 0.27 16.58
C GLU A 7 4.37 1.59 16.69
N LEU A 8 5.71 1.54 16.58
CA LEU A 8 6.53 2.74 16.59
C LEU A 8 6.21 3.66 15.41
N GLU A 9 5.99 3.08 14.23
CA GLU A 9 5.55 3.81 13.04
C GLU A 9 4.24 4.56 13.29
N ASN A 10 3.22 3.90 13.85
CA ASN A 10 1.94 4.53 14.18
C ASN A 10 2.10 5.66 15.21
N HIS A 11 2.93 5.46 16.24
CA HIS A 11 3.17 6.50 17.23
C HIS A 11 3.91 7.72 16.66
N ILE A 12 4.84 7.51 15.72
CA ILE A 12 5.50 8.63 15.00
C ILE A 12 4.46 9.43 14.22
N PHE A 13 3.59 8.78 13.45
CA PHE A 13 2.56 9.49 12.68
C PHE A 13 1.54 10.21 13.58
N SER A 14 1.13 9.59 14.69
CA SER A 14 0.27 10.23 15.69
C SER A 14 0.93 11.48 16.27
N LEU A 15 2.22 11.40 16.63
CA LEU A 15 2.97 12.54 17.12
C LEU A 15 3.04 13.66 16.05
N LEU A 16 3.44 13.33 14.83
CA LEU A 16 3.57 14.32 13.75
C LEU A 16 2.22 14.91 13.30
N ARG A 17 1.10 14.26 13.59
CA ARG A 17 -0.25 14.81 13.38
C ARG A 17 -0.58 15.92 14.38
N ASN A 18 -0.15 15.76 15.63
CA ASN A 18 -0.49 16.67 16.71
C ASN A 18 0.43 17.89 16.79
N TYR A 19 1.58 17.86 16.10
CA TYR A 19 2.58 18.92 16.12
C TYR A 19 2.94 19.38 14.71
N LYS A 20 2.97 20.70 14.48
CA LYS A 20 3.37 21.29 13.19
C LYS A 20 4.77 20.86 12.76
N THR A 21 5.71 20.85 13.70
CA THR A 21 7.10 20.36 13.52
C THR A 21 7.61 19.81 14.85
N VAL A 22 8.44 18.77 14.81
CA VAL A 22 9.13 18.21 16.01
C VAL A 22 10.59 17.96 15.74
N THR A 23 11.47 18.13 16.73
CA THR A 23 12.89 17.78 16.61
C THR A 23 13.09 16.27 16.73
N ARG A 24 14.15 15.75 16.13
CA ARG A 24 14.54 14.34 16.25
C ARG A 24 14.70 13.91 17.71
N GLU A 25 15.33 14.73 18.53
CA GLU A 25 15.55 14.47 19.95
C GLU A 25 14.22 14.39 20.71
N TYR A 26 13.28 15.27 20.40
CA TYR A 26 11.94 15.23 20.98
C TYR A 26 11.23 13.92 20.66
N VAL A 27 11.27 13.45 19.41
CA VAL A 27 10.66 12.16 19.04
C VAL A 27 11.28 11.00 19.81
N ILE A 28 12.61 10.95 19.89
CA ILE A 28 13.34 9.88 20.61
C ILE A 28 12.96 9.88 22.09
N LYS A 29 12.93 11.06 22.72
CA LYS A 29 12.61 11.20 24.14
C LYS A 29 11.14 10.86 24.42
N THR A 30 10.22 11.40 23.64
CA THR A 30 8.77 11.21 23.82
C THR A 30 8.34 9.77 23.57
N LEU A 31 8.92 9.10 22.57
CA LEU A 31 8.55 7.73 22.20
C LEU A 31 9.46 6.66 22.82
N GLY A 32 10.50 7.04 23.56
CA GLY A 32 11.47 6.11 24.17
C GLY A 32 12.13 5.17 23.15
N CYS A 33 12.29 5.59 21.89
CA CYS A 33 12.68 4.70 20.80
C CYS A 33 14.18 4.77 20.48
N LYS A 34 14.75 3.68 19.94
CA LYS A 34 16.15 3.67 19.49
C LYS A 34 16.35 4.60 18.28
N PRO A 35 17.44 5.39 18.23
CA PRO A 35 17.81 6.23 17.09
C PRO A 35 17.73 5.54 15.72
N ASN A 36 18.19 4.29 15.62
CA ASN A 36 18.21 3.53 14.37
C ASN A 36 16.81 3.12 13.89
N ASN A 37 15.90 2.81 14.82
CA ASN A 37 14.52 2.48 14.48
C ASN A 37 13.80 3.70 13.91
N LEU A 38 13.98 4.87 14.55
CA LEU A 38 13.46 6.13 14.04
C LEU A 38 14.03 6.44 12.64
N ASN A 39 15.35 6.36 12.47
CA ASN A 39 15.98 6.63 11.17
C ASN A 39 15.45 5.71 10.06
N THR A 40 15.17 4.43 10.37
CA THR A 40 14.60 3.47 9.43
C THR A 40 13.21 3.89 8.97
N ILE A 41 12.34 4.28 9.91
CA ILE A 41 10.97 4.73 9.62
C ILE A 41 11.00 6.07 8.88
N ILE A 42 11.78 7.05 9.34
CA ILE A 42 11.91 8.35 8.69
C ILE A 42 12.41 8.17 7.25
N LYS A 43 13.43 7.34 7.00
CA LYS A 43 13.96 7.10 5.65
C LYS A 43 12.88 6.55 4.71
N LYS A 44 12.02 5.65 5.19
CA LYS A 44 10.92 5.05 4.42
C LYS A 44 9.90 6.09 3.97
N TYR A 45 9.58 7.06 4.84
CA TYR A 45 8.52 8.04 4.61
C TYR A 45 9.01 9.44 4.25
N LYS A 46 10.33 9.63 4.17
CA LYS A 46 10.93 10.91 3.83
C LYS A 46 10.51 11.33 2.43
N LYS A 47 10.00 12.55 2.33
CA LYS A 47 9.73 13.22 1.06
C LYS A 47 11.04 13.66 0.42
N THR A 48 11.26 13.23 -0.82
CA THR A 48 12.44 13.58 -1.64
C THR A 48 12.00 13.81 -3.08
N LYS A 49 12.91 14.26 -3.95
CA LYS A 49 12.65 14.32 -5.38
C LYS A 49 12.30 12.94 -5.96
N ASP A 50 12.96 11.90 -5.46
CA ASP A 50 12.75 10.50 -5.89
C ASP A 50 11.58 9.81 -5.17
N ASN A 51 11.06 10.41 -4.08
CA ASN A 51 9.89 9.95 -3.34
C ASN A 51 8.93 11.14 -3.10
N PRO A 52 8.27 11.64 -4.16
CA PRO A 52 7.42 12.82 -4.08
C PRO A 52 6.11 12.56 -3.30
N THR A 53 5.78 11.30 -3.05
CA THR A 53 4.67 10.85 -2.19
C THR A 53 5.07 10.61 -0.73
N GLY A 54 6.33 10.88 -0.37
CA GLY A 54 6.78 10.80 1.01
C GLY A 54 5.95 11.71 1.92
N LEU A 55 5.62 11.20 3.10
CA LEU A 55 4.71 11.85 4.06
C LEU A 55 5.43 12.74 5.06
N ILE A 56 6.74 12.56 5.23
CA ILE A 56 7.54 13.26 6.23
C ILE A 56 8.53 14.18 5.54
N LYS A 57 8.38 15.49 5.79
CA LYS A 57 9.40 16.48 5.44
C LYS A 57 10.46 16.49 6.51
N VAL A 58 11.72 16.31 6.09
CA VAL A 58 12.89 16.43 6.95
C VAL A 58 13.63 17.71 6.56
N SER A 59 13.76 18.65 7.49
CA SER A 59 14.50 19.89 7.27
C SER A 59 15.50 20.13 8.39
N LYS A 60 16.52 20.95 8.13
CA LYS A 60 17.45 21.38 9.17
C LYS A 60 16.71 22.26 10.16
N ASP A 61 17.01 22.07 11.44
CA ASP A 61 16.56 22.98 12.47
C ASP A 61 17.24 24.34 12.27
N LYS A 62 16.46 25.37 11.91
CA LYS A 62 16.98 26.71 11.67
C LYS A 62 17.39 27.44 12.95
N ASN A 63 16.98 26.93 14.11
CA ASN A 63 17.27 27.51 15.42
C ASN A 63 18.48 26.83 16.09
N SER A 64 19.26 26.08 15.32
CA SER A 64 20.41 25.31 15.82
C SER A 64 21.54 25.28 14.80
N ASP A 65 22.72 25.72 15.21
CA ASP A 65 23.94 25.66 14.39
C ASP A 65 24.48 24.22 14.23
N HIS A 66 23.96 23.27 15.01
CA HIS A 66 24.41 21.88 14.95
C HIS A 66 23.94 21.21 13.63
N PRO A 67 24.88 20.75 12.76
CA PRO A 67 24.58 20.33 11.39
C PRO A 67 23.72 19.05 11.30
N SER A 68 23.58 18.31 12.39
CA SER A 68 22.78 17.08 12.47
C SER A 68 21.41 17.25 13.13
N ARG A 69 21.02 18.47 13.57
CA ARG A 69 19.67 18.69 14.10
C ARG A 69 18.67 18.79 12.96
N HIS A 70 17.74 17.85 12.97
CA HIS A 70 16.67 17.74 11.99
C HIS A 70 15.33 17.90 12.67
N ILE A 71 14.43 18.61 12.00
CA ILE A 71 13.01 18.67 12.34
C ILE A 71 12.19 17.85 11.35
N TYR A 72 11.14 17.24 11.87
CA TYR A 72 10.19 16.40 11.15
C TYR A 72 8.81 17.06 11.17
N SER A 73 8.11 16.97 10.05
CA SER A 73 6.71 17.43 9.92
C SER A 73 5.99 16.58 8.89
N LEU A 74 4.66 16.49 9.00
CA LEU A 74 3.85 15.91 7.93
C LEU A 74 3.74 16.90 6.77
N GLU A 75 3.95 16.41 5.56
CA GLU A 75 3.75 17.18 4.34
C GLU A 75 2.99 16.32 3.33
N VAL A 76 1.67 16.47 3.36
CA VAL A 76 0.77 15.85 2.39
C VAL A 76 1.12 16.37 0.99
N SER A 77 1.25 15.48 0.01
CA SER A 77 1.49 15.88 -1.39
C SER A 77 0.25 16.55 -1.97
N SER A 78 0.44 17.48 -2.91
CA SER A 78 -0.70 17.99 -3.67
C SER A 78 -1.34 16.85 -4.46
N PHE A 79 -2.63 17.00 -4.79
CA PHE A 79 -3.31 16.03 -5.65
C PHE A 79 -2.62 15.88 -7.01
N GLU A 80 -2.05 16.95 -7.57
CA GLU A 80 -1.29 16.91 -8.83
C GLU A 80 -0.06 15.98 -8.74
N THR A 81 0.74 16.12 -7.69
CA THR A 81 1.88 15.22 -7.46
C THR A 81 1.44 13.78 -7.25
N LEU A 82 0.32 13.56 -6.57
CA LEU A 82 -0.29 12.24 -6.42
C LEU A 82 -0.73 11.68 -7.78
N HIS A 83 -1.39 12.47 -8.62
CA HIS A 83 -1.84 12.09 -9.96
C HIS A 83 -0.68 11.64 -10.85
N GLU A 84 0.37 12.47 -10.97
CA GLU A 84 1.52 12.18 -11.83
C GLU A 84 2.26 10.91 -11.42
N SER A 85 2.43 10.72 -10.11
CA SER A 85 3.02 9.51 -9.54
C SER A 85 2.14 8.29 -9.80
N ASN A 86 0.83 8.40 -9.59
CA ASN A 86 -0.12 7.29 -9.76
C ASN A 86 -0.19 6.80 -11.20
N LYS A 87 -0.16 7.71 -12.19
CA LYS A 87 -0.26 7.34 -13.61
C LYS A 87 0.88 6.41 -14.03
N SER A 88 2.11 6.82 -13.76
CA SER A 88 3.32 6.08 -14.11
C SER A 88 3.48 4.80 -13.27
N HIS A 89 3.08 4.86 -11.99
CA HIS A 89 3.10 3.70 -11.10
C HIS A 89 2.09 2.62 -11.52
N LEU A 90 0.85 3.00 -11.84
CA LEU A 90 -0.19 2.08 -12.29
C LEU A 90 0.20 1.37 -13.58
N GLU A 91 0.77 2.07 -14.55
CA GLU A 91 1.24 1.47 -15.79
C GLU A 91 2.36 0.44 -15.56
N SER A 92 3.28 0.74 -14.65
CA SER A 92 4.35 -0.19 -14.27
C SER A 92 3.79 -1.42 -13.55
N MET A 93 2.83 -1.24 -12.65
CA MET A 93 2.14 -2.34 -11.96
C MET A 93 1.38 -3.25 -12.95
N LEU A 94 0.70 -2.67 -13.94
CA LEU A 94 -0.04 -3.45 -14.95
C LEU A 94 0.90 -4.33 -15.79
N LYS A 95 2.08 -3.84 -16.16
CA LYS A 95 3.11 -4.65 -16.84
C LYS A 95 3.57 -5.83 -15.98
N MET A 96 3.77 -5.61 -14.68
CA MET A 96 4.12 -6.67 -13.74
C MET A 96 3.01 -7.71 -13.59
N ILE A 97 1.75 -7.28 -13.57
CA ILE A 97 0.60 -8.20 -13.57
C ILE A 97 0.61 -9.08 -14.82
N ASP A 98 0.81 -8.52 -16.01
CA ASP A 98 0.81 -9.31 -17.23
C ASP A 98 1.93 -10.36 -17.23
N LEU A 99 3.11 -10.03 -16.67
CA LEU A 99 4.20 -10.98 -16.44
C LEU A 99 3.76 -12.10 -15.48
N TYR A 100 3.20 -11.77 -14.31
CA TYR A 100 2.75 -12.76 -13.34
C TYR A 100 1.64 -13.66 -13.90
N LEU A 101 0.69 -13.08 -14.65
CA LEU A 101 -0.38 -13.82 -15.32
C LEU A 101 0.18 -14.79 -16.37
N LYS A 102 1.14 -14.35 -17.18
CA LYS A 102 1.82 -15.21 -18.16
C LYS A 102 2.52 -16.38 -17.46
N ASN A 103 3.26 -16.12 -16.38
CA ASN A 103 3.92 -17.14 -15.60
C ASN A 103 2.92 -18.14 -15.00
N LEU A 104 1.82 -17.67 -14.44
CA LEU A 104 0.78 -18.55 -13.88
C LEU A 104 0.11 -19.42 -14.95
N LYS A 105 -0.10 -18.90 -16.17
CA LYS A 105 -0.61 -19.69 -17.30
C LYS A 105 0.34 -20.83 -17.66
N GLU A 106 1.64 -20.55 -17.78
CA GLU A 106 2.64 -21.58 -18.08
C GLU A 106 2.78 -22.61 -16.95
N LEU A 107 2.77 -22.16 -15.70
CA LEU A 107 2.79 -23.04 -14.54
C LEU A 107 1.54 -23.93 -14.51
N LYS A 108 0.36 -23.40 -14.84
CA LYS A 108 -0.87 -24.18 -14.87
C LYS A 108 -0.84 -25.33 -15.87
N LYS A 109 -0.18 -25.17 -17.02
CA LYS A 109 -0.04 -26.23 -18.04
C LYS A 109 0.69 -27.46 -17.49
N GLN A 110 1.61 -27.26 -16.55
CA GLN A 110 2.41 -28.34 -15.96
C GLN A 110 1.65 -29.09 -14.87
N LYS A 111 1.00 -28.36 -13.96
CA LYS A 111 0.22 -28.88 -12.83
C LYS A 111 -0.86 -27.87 -12.43
N PRO A 112 -1.94 -28.29 -11.75
CA PRO A 112 -2.88 -27.38 -11.12
C PRO A 112 -2.17 -26.30 -10.27
N LEU A 113 -2.76 -25.11 -10.22
CA LEU A 113 -2.24 -24.02 -9.37
C LEU A 113 -2.55 -24.28 -7.88
N PHE A 114 -3.63 -25.01 -7.61
CA PHE A 114 -4.07 -25.43 -6.29
C PHE A 114 -4.32 -26.94 -6.28
N GLU A 115 -3.97 -27.59 -5.18
CA GLU A 115 -4.21 -29.00 -4.90
C GLU A 115 -5.06 -29.16 -3.64
N ASN A 116 -5.70 -30.32 -3.48
CA ASN A 116 -6.51 -30.67 -2.32
C ASN A 116 -7.54 -29.58 -1.95
N VAL A 117 -8.20 -29.03 -2.98
CA VAL A 117 -9.15 -27.94 -2.81
C VAL A 117 -10.47 -28.48 -2.28
N ILE A 118 -10.70 -28.33 -0.98
CA ILE A 118 -11.89 -28.81 -0.28
C ILE A 118 -12.59 -27.68 0.46
N LYS A 119 -13.91 -27.81 0.62
CA LYS A 119 -14.72 -26.92 1.45
C LYS A 119 -14.72 -27.44 2.88
N THR A 120 -14.46 -26.57 3.83
CA THR A 120 -14.52 -26.84 5.28
C THR A 120 -15.57 -25.93 5.92
N GLU A 121 -15.91 -26.18 7.19
CA GLU A 121 -16.82 -25.31 7.95
C GLU A 121 -16.31 -23.87 8.04
N HIS A 122 -14.99 -23.69 8.12
CA HIS A 122 -14.34 -22.38 8.22
C HIS A 122 -13.91 -21.79 6.86
N GLY A 123 -14.32 -22.38 5.73
CA GLY A 123 -14.07 -21.82 4.39
C GLY A 123 -13.53 -22.81 3.37
N ILE A 124 -12.38 -22.50 2.78
CA ILE A 124 -11.73 -23.32 1.74
C ILE A 124 -10.32 -23.68 2.21
N GLN A 125 -10.02 -24.96 2.22
CA GLN A 125 -8.67 -25.47 2.40
C GLN A 125 -8.10 -25.80 1.01
N SER A 126 -6.87 -25.38 0.77
CA SER A 126 -6.14 -25.72 -0.45
C SER A 126 -4.64 -25.66 -0.20
N LYS A 127 -3.87 -26.38 -1.02
CA LYS A 127 -2.41 -26.33 -1.03
C LYS A 127 -1.94 -25.66 -2.31
N ILE A 128 -0.98 -24.74 -2.20
CA ILE A 128 -0.21 -24.27 -3.35
C ILE A 128 1.03 -25.16 -3.46
N PRO A 129 1.11 -26.08 -4.43
CA PRO A 129 2.17 -27.09 -4.46
C PRO A 129 3.54 -26.53 -4.85
N ARG A 130 3.59 -25.33 -5.43
CA ARG A 130 4.80 -24.76 -6.02
C ARG A 130 5.05 -23.36 -5.50
N ILE A 131 6.25 -23.14 -4.95
CA ILE A 131 6.67 -21.82 -4.43
C ILE A 131 6.58 -20.71 -5.49
N LYS A 132 6.88 -21.01 -6.76
CA LYS A 132 6.74 -20.06 -7.87
C LYS A 132 5.29 -19.59 -8.03
N VAL A 133 4.31 -20.48 -7.89
CA VAL A 133 2.87 -20.10 -7.94
C VAL A 133 2.54 -19.16 -6.78
N LYS A 134 2.96 -19.51 -5.56
CA LYS A 134 2.76 -18.69 -4.36
C LYS A 134 3.36 -17.30 -4.54
N ASN A 135 4.61 -17.20 -5.01
CA ASN A 135 5.28 -15.92 -5.19
C ASN A 135 4.60 -15.03 -6.24
N ASN A 136 4.14 -15.60 -7.36
CA ASN A 136 3.39 -14.85 -8.37
C ASN A 136 2.04 -14.36 -7.81
N LEU A 137 1.30 -15.21 -7.10
CA LEU A 137 0.03 -14.84 -6.47
C LEU A 137 0.22 -13.76 -5.39
N ASN A 138 1.26 -13.85 -4.56
CA ASN A 138 1.60 -12.82 -3.57
C ASN A 138 1.95 -11.50 -4.25
N GLY A 139 2.75 -11.52 -5.31
CA GLY A 139 3.08 -10.32 -6.08
C GLY A 139 1.86 -9.65 -6.69
N ILE A 140 0.91 -10.45 -7.20
CA ILE A 140 -0.39 -9.97 -7.67
C ILE A 140 -1.22 -9.37 -6.53
N GLY A 141 -1.29 -10.03 -5.37
CA GLY A 141 -1.99 -9.54 -4.19
C GLY A 141 -1.49 -8.17 -3.74
N LEU A 142 -0.17 -8.00 -3.65
CA LEU A 142 0.46 -6.72 -3.32
C LEU A 142 0.10 -5.59 -4.31
N ILE A 143 0.05 -5.91 -5.61
CA ILE A 143 -0.34 -4.92 -6.62
C ILE A 143 -1.83 -4.55 -6.48
N LEU A 144 -2.71 -5.53 -6.25
CA LEU A 144 -4.13 -5.29 -6.02
C LEU A 144 -4.35 -4.39 -4.78
N ASP A 145 -3.59 -4.63 -3.71
CA ASP A 145 -3.62 -3.80 -2.51
C ASP A 145 -3.20 -2.36 -2.81
N ASN A 146 -2.11 -2.17 -3.56
CA ASN A 146 -1.65 -0.82 -3.95
C ASN A 146 -2.67 -0.07 -4.80
N ILE A 147 -3.30 -0.75 -5.78
CA ILE A 147 -4.36 -0.15 -6.61
C ILE A 147 -5.55 0.28 -5.74
N TYR A 148 -5.96 -0.58 -4.81
CA TYR A 148 -7.06 -0.28 -3.90
C TYR A 148 -6.74 0.90 -2.96
N GLN A 149 -5.54 0.90 -2.34
CA GLN A 149 -5.07 1.99 -1.49
C GLN A 149 -5.02 3.32 -2.25
N THR A 150 -4.58 3.30 -3.52
CA THR A 150 -4.56 4.48 -4.37
C THR A 150 -5.98 5.02 -4.60
N SER A 151 -6.92 4.15 -4.96
CA SER A 151 -8.34 4.52 -5.13
C SER A 151 -8.95 5.11 -3.86
N PHE A 152 -8.63 4.51 -2.71
CA PHE A 152 -9.08 5.03 -1.42
C PHE A 152 -8.49 6.41 -1.15
N LEU A 153 -7.17 6.59 -1.37
CA LEU A 153 -6.50 7.85 -1.11
C LEU A 153 -7.13 8.99 -1.93
N ILE A 154 -7.46 8.74 -3.20
CA ILE A 154 -8.19 9.73 -4.02
C ILE A 154 -9.54 10.08 -3.37
N THR A 155 -10.30 9.07 -2.93
CA THR A 155 -11.59 9.27 -2.24
C THR A 155 -11.43 10.07 -0.95
N TYR A 156 -10.36 9.81 -0.19
CA TYR A 156 -10.04 10.52 1.04
C TYR A 156 -9.69 12.00 0.80
N TYR A 157 -8.91 12.30 -0.23
CA TYR A 157 -8.62 13.69 -0.60
C TYR A 157 -9.91 14.42 -1.03
N LYS A 158 -10.84 13.73 -1.70
CA LYS A 158 -12.17 14.28 -2.04
C LYS A 158 -12.97 14.60 -0.77
N SER A 159 -13.05 13.67 0.19
CA SER A 159 -13.84 13.89 1.41
C SER A 159 -13.31 15.01 2.29
N LEU A 160 -11.99 15.30 2.20
CA LEU A 160 -11.37 16.42 2.91
C LEU A 160 -11.39 17.75 2.14
N ASN A 161 -12.01 17.81 0.96
CA ASN A 161 -11.94 18.98 0.06
C ASN A 161 -10.50 19.43 -0.25
N GLN A 162 -9.55 18.47 -0.30
CA GLN A 162 -8.13 18.71 -0.56
C GLN A 162 -7.76 18.59 -2.05
N ILE A 163 -8.74 18.34 -2.92
CA ILE A 163 -8.56 18.34 -4.37
C ILE A 163 -8.96 19.72 -4.92
N PRO A 164 -8.05 20.46 -5.57
CA PRO A 164 -8.40 21.72 -6.21
C PRO A 164 -9.54 21.54 -7.22
N ALA A 165 -10.42 22.52 -7.36
CA ALA A 165 -11.60 22.42 -8.22
C ALA A 165 -11.29 22.03 -9.67
N THR A 166 -10.16 22.50 -10.21
CA THR A 166 -9.66 22.17 -11.56
C THR A 166 -9.32 20.70 -11.73
N TRP A 167 -9.04 19.97 -10.64
CA TRP A 167 -8.60 18.57 -10.65
C TRP A 167 -9.69 17.57 -10.28
N ILE A 168 -10.88 18.00 -9.84
CA ILE A 168 -11.97 17.09 -9.41
C ILE A 168 -12.31 16.07 -10.51
N LYS A 169 -12.49 16.53 -11.75
CA LYS A 169 -12.79 15.66 -12.89
C LYS A 169 -11.67 14.64 -13.15
N GLN A 170 -10.42 15.02 -12.91
CA GLN A 170 -9.28 14.11 -13.09
C GLN A 170 -9.21 13.09 -11.96
N ALA A 171 -9.51 13.50 -10.72
CA ALA A 171 -9.63 12.61 -9.58
C ALA A 171 -10.68 11.52 -9.79
N ASP A 172 -11.86 11.88 -10.33
CA ASP A 172 -12.90 10.91 -10.67
C ASP A 172 -12.40 9.89 -11.71
N LYS A 173 -11.71 10.37 -12.75
CA LYS A 173 -11.12 9.50 -13.79
C LYS A 173 -10.05 8.58 -13.22
N ASP A 174 -9.19 9.07 -12.33
CA ASP A 174 -8.13 8.26 -11.72
C ASP A 174 -8.71 7.19 -10.81
N GLN A 175 -9.74 7.52 -10.02
CA GLN A 175 -10.46 6.58 -9.19
C GLN A 175 -11.13 5.50 -10.04
N GLU A 176 -11.84 5.88 -11.10
CA GLU A 176 -12.45 4.94 -12.04
C GLU A 176 -11.40 4.04 -12.68
N ARG A 177 -10.26 4.61 -13.10
CA ARG A 177 -9.14 3.86 -13.69
C ARG A 177 -8.59 2.82 -12.72
N CYS A 178 -8.44 3.16 -11.44
CA CYS A 178 -8.00 2.21 -10.41
C CYS A 178 -9.00 1.06 -10.24
N MET A 179 -10.29 1.37 -10.11
CA MET A 179 -11.34 0.38 -9.93
C MET A 179 -11.49 -0.54 -11.16
N LYS A 180 -11.38 0.02 -12.36
CA LYS A 180 -11.37 -0.74 -13.61
C LYS A 180 -10.17 -1.67 -13.69
N ALA A 181 -8.96 -1.15 -13.42
CA ALA A 181 -7.74 -1.95 -13.39
C ALA A 181 -7.86 -3.12 -12.42
N TYR A 182 -8.30 -2.85 -11.18
CA TYR A 182 -8.54 -3.88 -10.17
C TYR A 182 -9.50 -4.96 -10.67
N SER A 183 -10.66 -4.55 -11.21
CA SER A 183 -11.68 -5.47 -11.74
C SER A 183 -11.14 -6.34 -12.88
N ASP A 184 -10.40 -5.74 -13.83
CA ASP A 184 -9.86 -6.43 -14.99
C ASP A 184 -8.79 -7.44 -14.60
N ILE A 185 -7.94 -7.12 -13.61
CA ILE A 185 -6.95 -8.06 -13.07
C ILE A 185 -7.66 -9.28 -12.45
N ILE A 186 -8.68 -9.07 -11.62
CA ILE A 186 -9.45 -10.16 -11.01
C ILE A 186 -10.11 -11.05 -12.08
N LYS A 187 -10.71 -10.46 -13.12
CA LYS A 187 -11.30 -11.21 -14.24
C LYS A 187 -10.25 -12.06 -14.98
N LYS A 188 -9.09 -11.49 -15.28
CA LYS A 188 -7.97 -12.21 -15.90
C LYS A 188 -7.49 -13.36 -15.01
N LEU A 189 -7.33 -13.15 -13.71
CA LEU A 189 -6.90 -14.19 -12.76
C LEU A 189 -7.90 -15.35 -12.64
N ARG A 190 -9.20 -15.05 -12.54
CA ARG A 190 -10.25 -16.07 -12.53
C ARG A 190 -10.21 -16.93 -13.79
N THR A 191 -9.91 -16.32 -14.94
CA THR A 191 -9.71 -17.05 -16.21
C THR A 191 -8.49 -17.96 -16.14
N VAL A 192 -7.37 -17.49 -15.59
CA VAL A 192 -6.16 -18.29 -15.41
C VAL A 192 -6.41 -19.48 -14.50
N VAL A 193 -7.06 -19.31 -13.33
CA VAL A 193 -7.34 -20.42 -12.41
C VAL A 193 -8.37 -21.40 -12.98
N GLY A 194 -9.37 -20.91 -13.70
CA GLY A 194 -10.40 -21.71 -14.35
C GLY A 194 -11.78 -21.57 -13.69
N ARG A 195 -12.77 -22.28 -14.24
CA ARG A 195 -14.20 -22.13 -13.86
C ARG A 195 -14.61 -22.90 -12.61
N LYS A 196 -13.76 -23.75 -12.04
CA LYS A 196 -14.10 -24.54 -10.83
C LYS A 196 -14.30 -23.60 -9.64
N LYS A 197 -15.55 -23.50 -9.16
CA LYS A 197 -15.95 -22.58 -8.07
C LYS A 197 -15.05 -22.68 -6.83
N LEU A 198 -14.69 -23.89 -6.41
CA LEU A 198 -13.80 -24.09 -5.26
C LEU A 198 -12.39 -23.54 -5.49
N HIS A 199 -11.85 -23.65 -6.70
CA HIS A 199 -10.53 -23.12 -7.03
C HIS A 199 -10.55 -21.59 -7.14
N GLN A 200 -11.66 -21.01 -7.62
CA GLN A 200 -11.85 -19.56 -7.58
C GLN A 200 -11.89 -19.04 -6.15
N LYS A 201 -12.56 -19.74 -5.24
CA LYS A 201 -12.54 -19.38 -3.82
C LYS A 201 -11.15 -19.56 -3.19
N ALA A 202 -10.40 -20.60 -3.55
CA ALA A 202 -9.02 -20.77 -3.10
C ALA A 202 -8.11 -19.62 -3.55
N LEU A 203 -8.29 -19.14 -4.79
CA LEU A 203 -7.63 -17.94 -5.30
C LEU A 203 -7.99 -16.71 -4.45
N GLU A 204 -9.28 -16.49 -4.19
CA GLU A 204 -9.74 -15.36 -3.37
C GLU A 204 -9.13 -15.41 -1.96
N SER A 205 -9.13 -16.57 -1.30
CA SER A 205 -8.50 -16.72 0.03
C SER A 205 -7.01 -16.41 0.03
N GLN A 206 -6.29 -16.63 -1.09
CA GLN A 206 -4.86 -16.30 -1.19
C GLN A 206 -4.62 -14.82 -1.50
N LEU A 207 -5.38 -14.24 -2.44
CA LEU A 207 -5.23 -12.83 -2.80
C LEU A 207 -5.66 -11.91 -1.66
N PHE A 208 -6.70 -12.29 -0.92
CA PHE A 208 -7.29 -11.49 0.15
C PHE A 208 -6.81 -11.90 1.54
N HIS A 209 -5.75 -12.72 1.63
CA HIS A 209 -5.09 -12.96 2.92
C HIS A 209 -4.50 -11.66 3.50
N HIS A 210 -4.17 -10.70 2.64
CA HIS A 210 -3.73 -9.36 3.02
C HIS A 210 -4.89 -8.40 3.35
N GLN A 211 -6.10 -8.89 3.64
CA GLN A 211 -7.27 -8.08 3.99
C GLN A 211 -6.92 -6.95 4.99
N MET A 212 -6.72 -5.77 4.39
CA MET A 212 -6.90 -4.43 4.91
C MET A 212 -6.07 -4.02 6.13
N VAL A 213 -4.85 -3.50 5.86
CA VAL A 213 -4.23 -2.45 6.71
C VAL A 213 -5.18 -1.24 6.87
N MET A 214 -6.17 -1.08 5.99
CA MET A 214 -7.20 -0.04 6.04
C MET A 214 -8.26 -0.19 7.14
N ARG A 215 -8.40 -1.36 7.80
CA ARG A 215 -9.17 -1.41 9.07
C ARG A 215 -8.52 -0.53 10.15
N ARG A 216 -7.29 -0.06 9.97
CA ARG A 216 -6.57 0.81 10.92
C ARG A 216 -6.72 2.31 10.62
N LEU A 217 -7.39 2.67 9.53
CA LEU A 217 -7.78 4.05 9.21
C LEU A 217 -9.30 4.19 9.31
N GLU A 218 -9.93 3.56 10.32
CA GLU A 218 -11.25 4.00 10.76
C GLU A 218 -11.16 5.50 11.02
N LEU A 219 -11.63 6.27 10.04
CA LEU A 219 -11.83 7.69 10.19
C LEU A 219 -12.87 7.83 11.30
N PRO A 220 -12.60 8.62 12.35
CA PRO A 220 -13.63 8.89 13.33
C PRO A 220 -14.86 9.41 12.58
N SER A 221 -16.00 8.82 12.88
CA SER A 221 -17.30 9.31 12.44
C SER A 221 -17.37 10.81 12.69
N ILE A 222 -17.60 11.59 11.64
CA ILE A 222 -18.00 12.99 11.78
C ILE A 222 -19.46 13.00 12.19
#